data_AF-A0A8T6CIU8-F1
#
_entry.id   AF-A0A8T6CIU8-F1
#
_cell.length_a   1.000
_cell.length_b   1.000
_cell.length_c   1.000
_cell.angle_alpha   90.00
_cell.angle_beta   90.00
_cell.angle_gamma   90.00
#
_symmetry.space_group_name_H-M   'P 1'
#
loop_
_entity.id
_entity.type
_entity.pdbx_description
1 polymer ?
#
loop_
_entity_poly.entity_id
_entity_poly.type
_entity_poly.pdbx_seq_one_letter_code
_entity_poly.pdbx_strand_id
1 'polypeptide(L)'
;MLSSDDGDPVATLLESWPDAGSLSELPIAEDWRGTARLQRKVPVETFRARVQAARSHQRAWTLSSTMTDLSVDERGEIAHAPFDPAGPGTIKWLHHRLLKVHGHLDDPAARLRESLAGEADRVKDNGLGFDQTRLGSLQDATDPWVDPVVEVLAFFGLALLPVRGRGGDRQLDRSADVSARQRGWLEVAGKGRQRSFHWPAWSQPLDRDGIDALLDAWKPEQENGWARLGVHAGWHSVQFERRSSADSTRAIGAVRL
;
A
#
# COMPACT_ATOMS: atom_id res chain seq x y z
N MET A 1 -9.70 12.95 21.20
CA MET A 1 -9.20 14.33 21.28
C MET A 1 -7.69 14.22 21.34
N LEU A 2 -7.00 14.77 20.33
CA LEU A 2 -5.55 14.98 20.42
C LEU A 2 -5.32 15.95 21.59
N SER A 3 -4.35 15.65 22.44
CA SER A 3 -3.98 16.47 23.59
C SER A 3 -3.55 17.86 23.13
N SER A 4 -3.70 18.89 23.96
CA SER A 4 -3.09 20.21 23.72
C SER A 4 -1.56 20.17 23.68
N ASP A 5 -0.96 19.05 24.07
CA ASP A 5 0.48 18.78 24.00
C ASP A 5 0.90 18.09 22.68
N ASP A 6 -0.06 17.67 21.85
CA ASP A 6 0.22 17.09 20.54
C ASP A 6 0.51 18.24 19.56
N GLY A 7 1.76 18.36 19.12
CA GLY A 7 2.19 19.39 18.16
C GLY A 7 1.38 19.36 16.86
N ASP A 8 1.46 20.45 16.07
CA ASP A 8 0.73 20.55 14.80
C ASP A 8 1.05 19.32 13.90
N PRO A 9 0.08 18.43 13.63
CA PRO A 9 0.31 17.24 12.82
C PRO A 9 0.74 17.59 11.39
N VAL A 10 0.29 18.75 10.88
CA VAL A 10 0.70 19.27 9.58
C VAL A 10 2.19 19.61 9.61
N ALA A 11 2.67 20.30 10.64
CA ALA A 11 4.08 20.64 10.78
C ALA A 11 4.96 19.38 10.84
N THR A 12 4.54 18.37 11.60
CA THR A 12 5.27 17.09 11.71
C THR A 12 5.33 16.35 10.37
N LEU A 13 4.21 16.34 9.63
CA LEU A 13 4.14 15.73 8.30
C LEU A 13 4.99 16.49 7.28
N LEU A 14 5.06 17.83 7.37
CA LEU A 14 5.87 18.64 6.48
C LEU A 14 7.38 18.46 6.72
N GLU A 15 7.81 18.39 7.97
CA GLU A 15 9.21 18.09 8.31
C GLU A 15 9.67 16.73 7.76
N SER A 16 8.74 15.78 7.68
CA SER A 16 8.99 14.43 7.17
C SER A 16 8.57 14.23 5.71
N TRP A 17 8.09 15.29 5.04
CA TRP A 17 7.57 15.16 3.68
C TRP A 17 8.70 14.80 2.72
N PRO A 18 8.54 13.76 1.89
CA PRO A 18 9.60 13.35 0.99
C PRO A 18 9.82 14.40 -0.10
N ASP A 19 11.07 14.77 -0.35
CA ASP A 19 11.44 15.50 -1.56
C ASP A 19 11.60 14.55 -2.77
N ALA A 20 11.58 15.10 -3.98
CA ALA A 20 11.68 14.35 -5.23
C ALA A 20 13.01 13.57 -5.37
N GLY A 21 14.11 14.09 -4.81
CA GLY A 21 15.40 13.39 -4.80
C GLY A 21 15.31 12.12 -3.96
N SER A 22 14.78 12.23 -2.74
CA SER A 22 14.59 11.11 -1.82
C SER A 22 13.65 10.04 -2.38
N LEU A 23 12.65 10.43 -3.19
CA LEU A 23 11.76 9.52 -3.88
C LEU A 23 12.43 8.83 -5.07
N SER A 24 13.34 9.51 -5.75
CA SER A 24 14.09 8.94 -6.88
C SER A 24 15.08 7.86 -6.42
N GLU A 25 15.56 7.95 -5.18
CA GLU A 25 16.51 6.99 -4.60
C GLU A 25 15.86 5.78 -3.91
N LEU A 26 14.55 5.59 -4.04
CA LEU A 26 13.86 4.43 -3.46
C LEU A 26 14.36 3.11 -4.09
N PRO A 27 14.60 2.05 -3.29
CA PRO A 27 15.05 0.76 -3.82
C PRO A 27 14.10 0.08 -4.83
N ILE A 28 12.82 0.45 -4.83
CA ILE A 28 11.82 0.01 -5.83
C ILE A 28 11.92 0.75 -7.17
N ALA A 29 12.79 1.74 -7.29
CA ALA A 29 13.01 2.45 -8.54
C ALA A 29 13.47 1.48 -9.63
N GLU A 30 12.96 1.70 -10.84
CA GLU A 30 13.29 0.88 -12.01
C GLU A 30 14.82 0.81 -12.19
N ASP A 31 15.46 1.97 -12.22
CA ASP A 31 16.90 2.12 -12.21
C ASP A 31 17.34 2.57 -10.82
N TRP A 32 18.06 1.71 -10.08
CA TRP A 32 18.65 2.10 -8.80
C TRP A 32 20.07 1.56 -8.66
N ARG A 33 20.93 2.39 -8.08
CA ARG A 33 22.38 2.37 -8.28
C ARG A 33 22.99 1.00 -7.98
N GLY A 34 23.85 0.54 -8.89
CA GLY A 34 24.64 -0.68 -8.69
C GLY A 34 23.86 -1.98 -8.82
N THR A 35 22.65 -1.96 -9.38
CA THR A 35 21.81 -3.16 -9.57
C THR A 35 21.14 -3.17 -10.94
N ALA A 36 20.70 -4.34 -11.39
CA ALA A 36 20.03 -4.50 -12.67
C ALA A 36 18.61 -3.90 -12.63
N ARG A 37 18.16 -3.33 -13.76
CA ARG A 37 16.85 -2.70 -13.93
C ARG A 37 15.69 -3.59 -13.43
N LEU A 38 14.82 -3.03 -12.60
CA LEU A 38 13.66 -3.74 -12.04
C LEU A 38 12.48 -3.61 -12.99
N GLN A 39 12.17 -4.68 -13.73
CA GLN A 39 11.03 -4.75 -14.64
C GLN A 39 9.75 -5.19 -13.92
N ARG A 40 8.66 -5.54 -14.64
CA ARG A 40 7.40 -6.06 -14.05
C ARG A 40 7.49 -7.54 -13.82
N LYS A 41 8.21 -8.16 -14.74
CA LYS A 41 8.56 -9.55 -14.73
C LYS A 41 9.96 -9.59 -14.20
N VAL A 42 10.08 -9.71 -12.89
CA VAL A 42 11.38 -9.64 -12.21
C VAL A 42 11.86 -11.04 -11.94
N PRO A 43 12.97 -11.46 -12.55
CA PRO A 43 13.61 -12.72 -12.19
C PRO A 43 14.01 -12.73 -10.72
N VAL A 44 13.81 -13.85 -10.03
CA VAL A 44 14.13 -14.01 -8.60
C VAL A 44 15.56 -13.58 -8.25
N GLU A 45 16.54 -13.87 -9.10
CA GLU A 45 17.93 -13.47 -8.86
C GLU A 45 18.14 -11.95 -8.94
N THR A 46 17.42 -11.27 -9.84
CA THR A 46 17.46 -9.80 -9.93
C THR A 46 16.88 -9.17 -8.66
N PHE A 47 15.75 -9.70 -8.20
CA PHE A 47 15.14 -9.24 -6.95
C PHE A 47 16.05 -9.51 -5.74
N ARG A 48 16.62 -10.71 -5.64
CA ARG A 48 17.52 -11.08 -4.53
C ARG A 48 18.74 -10.17 -4.47
N ALA A 49 19.40 -9.91 -5.59
CA ALA A 49 20.53 -8.99 -5.66
C ALA A 49 20.13 -7.57 -5.23
N ARG A 50 18.95 -7.10 -5.65
CA ARG A 50 18.40 -5.80 -5.26
C ARG A 50 18.16 -5.72 -3.74
N VAL A 51 17.51 -6.72 -3.15
CA VAL A 51 17.23 -6.79 -1.71
C VAL A 51 18.53 -6.82 -0.90
N GLN A 52 19.53 -7.58 -1.34
CA GLN A 52 20.84 -7.63 -0.69
C GLN A 52 21.53 -6.26 -0.70
N ALA A 53 21.54 -5.58 -1.84
CA ALA A 53 22.11 -4.24 -1.97
C ALA A 53 21.34 -3.20 -1.14
N ALA A 54 20.02 -3.33 -1.04
CA ALA A 54 19.16 -2.40 -0.30
C ALA A 54 19.09 -2.66 1.21
N ARG A 55 19.74 -3.71 1.74
CA ARG A 55 19.52 -4.18 3.12
C ARG A 55 19.75 -3.11 4.19
N SER A 56 20.73 -2.22 4.00
CA SER A 56 21.02 -1.11 4.92
C SER A 56 20.28 0.18 4.59
N HIS A 57 19.53 0.22 3.48
CA HIS A 57 18.80 1.40 3.05
C HIS A 57 17.58 1.63 3.94
N GLN A 58 17.41 2.86 4.44
CA GLN A 58 16.30 3.20 5.35
C GLN A 58 14.92 2.87 4.78
N ARG A 59 14.78 2.92 3.45
CA ARG A 59 13.52 2.66 2.72
C ARG A 59 13.48 1.30 2.01
N ALA A 60 14.27 0.33 2.48
CA ALA A 60 14.27 -1.05 1.96
C ALA A 60 12.90 -1.74 2.04
N TRP A 61 12.05 -1.29 2.98
CA TRP A 61 10.67 -1.76 3.14
C TRP A 61 9.86 -1.68 1.85
N THR A 62 10.18 -0.74 0.96
CA THR A 62 9.49 -0.57 -0.32
C THR A 62 9.49 -1.86 -1.15
N LEU A 63 10.59 -2.61 -1.15
CA LEU A 63 10.68 -3.90 -1.85
C LEU A 63 9.78 -4.96 -1.19
N SER A 64 9.84 -5.09 0.14
CA SER A 64 9.06 -6.08 0.88
C SER A 64 7.55 -5.82 0.90
N SER A 65 7.12 -4.58 0.69
CA SER A 65 5.69 -4.21 0.67
C SER A 65 5.06 -4.26 -0.71
N THR A 66 5.88 -4.39 -1.77
CA THR A 66 5.41 -4.33 -3.17
C THR A 66 5.70 -5.59 -3.97
N MET A 67 6.70 -6.38 -3.54
CA MET A 67 7.21 -7.54 -4.27
C MET A 67 7.65 -8.64 -3.30
N THR A 68 7.64 -9.90 -3.74
CA THR A 68 8.07 -11.01 -2.87
C THR A 68 8.64 -12.20 -3.65
N ASP A 69 9.78 -12.71 -3.19
CA ASP A 69 10.37 -13.98 -3.63
C ASP A 69 9.76 -15.19 -2.91
N LEU A 70 8.78 -14.99 -2.02
CA LEU A 70 8.02 -16.06 -1.38
C LEU A 70 7.04 -16.74 -2.35
N SER A 71 6.85 -16.21 -3.55
CA SER A 71 6.11 -16.89 -4.61
C SER A 71 6.79 -16.60 -5.92
N VAL A 72 7.27 -17.68 -6.56
CA VAL A 72 7.93 -17.64 -7.85
C VAL A 72 7.10 -18.46 -8.83
N ASP A 73 6.87 -17.93 -10.02
CA ASP A 73 6.15 -18.63 -11.08
C ASP A 73 7.08 -19.60 -11.86
N GLU A 74 6.51 -20.31 -12.83
CA GLU A 74 7.23 -21.29 -13.65
C GLU A 74 8.36 -20.67 -14.51
N ARG A 75 8.38 -19.33 -14.66
CA ARG A 75 9.39 -18.59 -15.42
C ARG A 75 10.50 -18.04 -14.53
N GLY A 76 10.46 -18.33 -13.23
CA GLY A 76 11.39 -17.74 -12.26
C GLY A 76 11.09 -16.28 -11.94
N GLU A 77 9.89 -15.79 -12.29
CA GLU A 77 9.45 -14.42 -12.02
C GLU A 77 8.79 -14.35 -10.64
N ILE A 78 9.13 -13.31 -9.87
CA ILE A 78 8.57 -13.13 -8.53
C ILE A 78 7.17 -12.52 -8.57
N ALA A 79 6.36 -12.82 -7.55
CA ALA A 79 5.03 -12.24 -7.41
C ALA A 79 5.08 -10.79 -6.90
N HIS A 80 4.12 -9.99 -7.36
CA HIS A 80 3.85 -8.66 -6.82
C HIS A 80 2.82 -8.72 -5.69
N ALA A 81 3.00 -7.87 -4.70
CA ALA A 81 2.07 -7.72 -3.59
C ALA A 81 0.75 -7.07 -4.06
N PRO A 82 -0.37 -7.29 -3.35
CA PRO A 82 -1.66 -6.65 -3.65
C PRO A 82 -1.60 -5.11 -3.71
N PHE A 83 -0.68 -4.48 -2.98
CA PHE A 83 -0.48 -3.03 -2.96
C PHE A 83 0.37 -2.48 -4.11
N ASP A 84 0.84 -3.33 -5.02
CA ASP A 84 1.46 -2.93 -6.28
C ASP A 84 0.63 -3.42 -7.48
N PRO A 85 -0.59 -2.84 -7.66
CA PRO A 85 -1.45 -3.21 -8.78
C PRO A 85 -0.82 -2.77 -10.10
N ALA A 86 -1.08 -3.52 -11.17
CA ALA A 86 -0.66 -3.13 -12.51
C ALA A 86 -1.30 -1.78 -12.90
N GLY A 87 -0.48 -0.86 -13.44
CA GLY A 87 -0.96 0.42 -13.97
C GLY A 87 -1.54 0.30 -15.39
N PRO A 88 -2.47 1.18 -15.79
CA PRO A 88 -2.95 1.26 -17.17
C PRO A 88 -1.91 1.91 -18.11
N GLY A 89 -1.84 1.43 -19.36
CA GLY A 89 -1.07 2.08 -20.43
C GLY A 89 0.46 1.95 -20.32
N THR A 90 1.18 3.07 -20.49
CA THR A 90 2.66 3.13 -20.60
C THR A 90 3.38 3.31 -19.26
N ILE A 91 2.68 3.76 -18.21
CA ILE A 91 3.25 3.90 -16.86
C ILE A 91 3.06 2.58 -16.12
N LYS A 92 4.12 1.76 -16.12
CA LYS A 92 4.06 0.36 -15.67
C LYS A 92 4.35 0.19 -14.16
N TRP A 93 4.95 1.18 -13.51
CA TRP A 93 5.58 1.02 -12.19
C TRP A 93 4.94 1.87 -11.11
N LEU A 94 4.80 1.31 -9.90
CA LEU A 94 4.37 2.08 -8.72
C LEU A 94 5.30 3.26 -8.44
N HIS A 95 6.62 3.09 -8.59
CA HIS A 95 7.61 4.16 -8.40
C HIS A 95 7.43 5.34 -9.37
N HIS A 96 7.25 5.08 -10.67
CA HIS A 96 6.98 6.15 -11.64
C HIS A 96 5.65 6.86 -11.35
N ARG A 97 4.62 6.12 -10.95
CA ARG A 97 3.35 6.74 -10.54
C ARG A 97 3.55 7.61 -9.30
N LEU A 98 4.39 7.19 -8.34
CA LEU A 98 4.69 7.96 -7.14
C LEU A 98 5.38 9.29 -7.47
N LEU A 99 6.40 9.26 -8.32
CA LEU A 99 7.07 10.49 -8.77
C LEU A 99 6.12 11.43 -9.50
N LYS A 100 5.25 10.89 -10.36
CA LYS A 100 4.25 11.68 -11.09
C LYS A 100 3.23 12.30 -10.15
N VAL A 101 2.69 11.53 -9.20
CA VAL A 101 1.70 11.99 -8.23
C VAL A 101 2.31 13.04 -7.31
N HIS A 102 3.52 12.81 -6.82
CA HIS A 102 4.26 13.78 -6.01
C HIS A 102 4.53 15.09 -6.77
N GLY A 103 4.80 15.00 -8.07
CA GLY A 103 4.98 16.16 -8.94
C GLY A 103 3.75 17.08 -9.09
N HIS A 104 2.56 16.69 -8.61
CA HIS A 104 1.38 17.57 -8.54
C HIS A 104 1.33 18.43 -7.27
N LEU A 105 2.35 18.36 -6.40
CA LEU A 105 2.41 19.05 -5.11
C LEU A 105 3.41 20.22 -5.13
N ASP A 106 3.06 21.28 -5.84
CA ASP A 106 3.91 22.48 -5.99
C ASP A 106 4.10 23.24 -4.65
N ASP A 107 3.10 23.21 -3.77
CA ASP A 107 3.17 23.67 -2.38
C ASP A 107 2.65 22.58 -1.43
N PRO A 108 3.52 21.69 -0.92
CA PRO A 108 3.12 20.63 -0.01
C PRO A 108 2.45 21.14 1.27
N ALA A 109 2.80 22.34 1.75
CA ALA A 109 2.28 22.88 3.00
C ALA A 109 0.83 23.33 2.89
N ALA A 110 0.47 24.02 1.81
CA ALA A 110 -0.93 24.35 1.53
C ALA A 110 -1.73 23.09 1.22
N ARG A 111 -1.24 22.25 0.31
CA ARG A 111 -1.93 21.05 -0.17
C ARG A 111 -2.21 20.05 0.94
N LEU A 112 -1.27 19.86 1.88
CA LEU A 112 -1.46 18.95 2.99
C LEU A 112 -2.56 19.43 3.95
N ARG A 113 -2.63 20.74 4.23
CA ARG A 113 -3.71 21.30 5.06
C ARG A 113 -5.07 21.14 4.40
N GLU A 114 -5.17 21.53 3.13
CA GLU A 114 -6.41 21.42 2.36
C GLU A 114 -6.88 19.96 2.26
N SER A 115 -5.96 19.02 2.01
CA SER A 115 -6.29 17.60 1.88
C SER A 115 -6.79 17.02 3.21
N LEU A 116 -6.10 17.32 4.31
CA LEU A 116 -6.52 16.88 5.65
C LEU A 116 -7.86 17.50 6.09
N ALA A 117 -8.19 18.71 5.60
CA ALA A 117 -9.49 19.34 5.80
C ALA A 117 -10.59 18.79 4.87
N GLY A 118 -10.24 18.00 3.84
CA GLY A 118 -11.17 17.54 2.81
C GLY A 118 -11.54 18.62 1.78
N GLU A 119 -10.74 19.68 1.68
CA GLU A 119 -10.96 20.86 0.84
C GLU A 119 -10.05 20.89 -0.40
N ALA A 120 -9.02 20.03 -0.47
CA ALA A 120 -8.08 20.03 -1.59
C ALA A 120 -8.72 19.68 -2.92
N ASP A 121 -8.38 20.47 -3.95
CA ASP A 121 -8.70 20.13 -5.33
C ASP A 121 -8.02 18.82 -5.72
N ARG A 122 -8.78 17.91 -6.32
CA ARG A 122 -8.25 16.69 -6.91
C ARG A 122 -7.54 16.99 -8.22
N VAL A 123 -6.66 16.09 -8.64
CA VAL A 123 -5.98 16.17 -9.93
C VAL A 123 -6.41 15.02 -10.83
N LYS A 124 -6.50 15.29 -12.13
CA LYS A 124 -6.83 14.27 -13.14
C LYS A 124 -5.63 13.35 -13.36
N ASP A 125 -5.60 12.23 -12.65
CA ASP A 125 -4.55 11.21 -12.71
C ASP A 125 -5.10 9.83 -12.29
N ASN A 126 -4.42 8.76 -12.70
CA ASN A 126 -4.73 7.40 -12.24
C ASN A 126 -4.23 7.13 -10.80
N GLY A 127 -3.40 8.03 -10.26
CA GLY A 127 -2.82 7.90 -8.92
C GLY A 127 -1.96 6.66 -8.74
N LEU A 128 -1.75 6.27 -7.48
CA LEU A 128 -1.16 4.97 -7.14
C LEU A 128 -2.25 3.90 -7.00
N GLY A 129 -3.48 4.32 -6.72
CA GLY A 129 -4.63 3.47 -6.47
C GLY A 129 -4.95 3.29 -4.99
N PHE A 130 -4.39 4.13 -4.12
CA PHE A 130 -4.67 4.13 -2.68
C PHE A 130 -5.78 5.11 -2.28
N ASP A 131 -6.06 6.14 -3.10
CA ASP A 131 -7.19 7.03 -2.83
C ASP A 131 -8.53 6.28 -3.03
N GLN A 132 -9.13 5.86 -1.91
CA GLN A 132 -10.44 5.20 -1.89
C GLN A 132 -11.59 6.12 -2.34
N THR A 133 -11.38 7.44 -2.27
CA THR A 133 -12.38 8.45 -2.64
C THR A 133 -12.25 8.93 -4.07
N ARG A 134 -11.31 8.33 -4.84
CA ARG A 134 -11.08 8.66 -6.25
C ARG A 134 -12.39 8.73 -7.03
N LEU A 135 -12.53 9.77 -7.86
CA LEU A 135 -13.66 9.89 -8.78
C LEU A 135 -13.26 9.22 -10.11
N GLY A 136 -14.16 8.44 -10.70
CA GLY A 136 -13.86 7.53 -11.82
C GLY A 136 -13.68 6.08 -11.35
N SER A 137 -13.97 5.11 -12.23
CA SER A 137 -13.98 3.69 -11.86
C SER A 137 -13.03 2.86 -12.73
N LEU A 138 -12.67 1.65 -12.29
CA LEU A 138 -11.95 0.68 -13.14
C LEU A 138 -12.65 0.40 -14.48
N GLN A 139 -13.94 0.70 -14.59
CA GLN A 139 -14.77 0.54 -15.80
C GLN A 139 -15.10 1.86 -16.50
N ASP A 140 -14.74 3.00 -15.91
CA ASP A 140 -14.88 4.33 -16.50
C ASP A 140 -13.57 5.09 -16.26
N ALA A 141 -12.59 4.74 -17.10
CA ALA A 141 -11.23 5.26 -17.08
C ALA A 141 -11.11 6.62 -17.77
N THR A 142 -12.23 7.26 -18.15
CA THR A 142 -12.22 8.48 -18.95
C THR A 142 -11.88 9.73 -18.13
N ASP A 143 -12.07 9.67 -16.80
CA ASP A 143 -11.83 10.80 -15.92
C ASP A 143 -11.44 10.39 -14.48
N PRO A 144 -10.27 9.75 -14.26
CA PRO A 144 -9.80 9.42 -12.93
C PRO A 144 -9.28 10.68 -12.23
N TRP A 145 -9.79 10.97 -11.03
CA TRP A 145 -9.35 12.07 -10.17
C TRP A 145 -8.92 11.57 -8.80
N VAL A 146 -7.74 11.98 -8.35
CA VAL A 146 -7.14 11.55 -7.09
C VAL A 146 -6.69 12.74 -6.25
N ASP A 147 -6.63 12.53 -4.94
CA ASP A 147 -5.89 13.41 -4.03
C ASP A 147 -4.42 12.96 -3.94
N PRO A 148 -3.45 13.76 -4.45
CA PRO A 148 -2.04 13.40 -4.40
C PRO A 148 -1.46 13.26 -2.99
N VAL A 149 -1.96 14.03 -2.02
CA VAL A 149 -1.47 13.96 -0.64
C VAL A 149 -1.85 12.60 -0.04
N VAL A 150 -3.10 12.18 -0.22
CA VAL A 150 -3.59 10.88 0.24
C VAL A 150 -2.80 9.74 -0.39
N GLU A 151 -2.57 9.80 -1.70
CA GLU A 151 -1.79 8.78 -2.43
C GLU A 151 -0.35 8.68 -1.90
N VAL A 152 0.35 9.80 -1.71
CA VAL A 152 1.73 9.82 -1.18
C VAL A 152 1.77 9.31 0.26
N LEU A 153 0.88 9.79 1.15
CA LEU A 153 0.82 9.32 2.53
C LEU A 153 0.55 7.81 2.62
N ALA A 154 -0.40 7.30 1.82
CA ALA A 154 -0.73 5.90 1.79
C ALA A 154 0.45 5.04 1.29
N PHE A 155 1.23 5.52 0.32
CA PHE A 155 2.43 4.83 -0.13
C PHE A 155 3.45 4.64 1.01
N PHE A 156 3.69 5.65 1.83
CA PHE A 156 4.59 5.53 2.99
C PHE A 156 3.98 4.65 4.10
N GLY A 157 2.65 4.62 4.22
CA GLY A 157 1.94 3.69 5.10
C GLY A 157 2.20 2.21 4.79
N LEU A 158 2.59 1.88 3.55
CA LEU A 158 2.95 0.51 3.17
C LEU A 158 4.15 -0.05 3.96
N ALA A 159 4.96 0.80 4.58
CA ALA A 159 6.03 0.35 5.47
C ALA A 159 5.52 -0.54 6.62
N LEU A 160 4.27 -0.33 7.05
CA LEU A 160 3.59 -1.13 8.08
C LEU A 160 3.03 -2.44 7.53
N LEU A 161 3.02 -2.61 6.21
CA LEU A 161 2.40 -3.71 5.51
C LEU A 161 3.46 -4.39 4.62
N PRO A 162 4.39 -5.17 5.19
CA PRO A 162 5.26 -6.03 4.40
C PRO A 162 4.56 -7.35 4.02
N VAL A 163 5.01 -7.98 2.94
CA VAL A 163 4.74 -9.39 2.65
C VAL A 163 5.60 -10.26 3.57
N ARG A 164 5.00 -11.28 4.19
CA ARG A 164 5.67 -12.23 5.08
C ARG A 164 5.23 -13.67 4.77
N GLY A 165 5.97 -14.64 5.29
CA GLY A 165 5.63 -16.06 5.18
C GLY A 165 6.84 -16.94 4.85
N ARG A 166 6.59 -18.23 4.64
CA ARG A 166 7.63 -19.20 4.23
C ARG A 166 7.68 -19.40 2.72
N GLY A 167 6.63 -18.94 2.03
CA GLY A 167 6.54 -18.96 0.57
C GLY A 167 6.35 -20.36 0.00
N GLY A 168 5.90 -20.43 -1.25
CA GLY A 168 5.76 -21.67 -2.01
C GLY A 168 6.49 -21.54 -3.34
N ASP A 169 7.26 -22.56 -3.70
CA ASP A 169 7.95 -22.65 -4.98
C ASP A 169 7.17 -23.60 -5.89
N ARG A 170 6.56 -23.05 -6.94
CA ARG A 170 5.77 -23.83 -7.91
C ARG A 170 6.64 -24.63 -8.87
N GLN A 171 7.87 -24.18 -9.15
CA GLN A 171 8.80 -24.92 -9.99
C GLN A 171 9.25 -26.21 -9.30
N LEU A 172 9.38 -26.16 -7.96
CA LEU A 172 9.82 -27.30 -7.15
C LEU A 172 8.67 -28.12 -6.54
N ASP A 173 7.41 -27.84 -6.90
CA ASP A 173 6.20 -28.42 -6.29
C ASP A 173 6.22 -28.41 -4.74
N ARG A 174 6.87 -27.40 -4.16
CA ARG A 174 6.97 -27.25 -2.70
C ARG A 174 5.75 -26.49 -2.21
N SER A 175 4.69 -27.25 -1.90
CA SER A 175 3.56 -26.72 -1.14
C SER A 175 3.99 -26.51 0.32
N ALA A 176 4.45 -25.30 0.64
CA ALA A 176 4.59 -24.91 2.04
C ALA A 176 3.25 -24.32 2.51
N ASP A 177 2.73 -24.90 3.58
CA ASP A 177 1.43 -24.64 4.21
C ASP A 177 1.28 -23.24 4.84
N VAL A 178 2.09 -22.25 4.42
CA VAL A 178 1.95 -20.82 4.75
C VAL A 178 2.40 -20.00 3.53
N SER A 179 1.47 -19.76 2.59
CA SER A 179 1.67 -18.92 1.41
C SER A 179 2.15 -17.50 1.78
N ALA A 180 2.74 -16.78 0.82
CA ALA A 180 3.08 -15.37 0.99
C ALA A 180 1.82 -14.56 1.39
N ARG A 181 1.86 -13.92 2.56
CA ARG A 181 0.77 -13.12 3.12
C ARG A 181 1.22 -11.66 3.20
N GLN A 182 0.51 -10.82 2.47
CA GLN A 182 0.57 -9.38 2.68
C GLN A 182 -0.20 -9.07 3.95
N ARG A 183 0.43 -8.44 4.94
CA ARG A 183 -0.24 -8.07 6.20
C ARG A 183 -1.52 -7.27 5.91
N GLY A 184 -2.57 -7.57 6.67
CA GLY A 184 -3.92 -7.03 6.50
C GLY A 184 -4.73 -7.67 5.37
N TRP A 185 -4.15 -8.44 4.45
CA TRP A 185 -4.94 -9.13 3.42
C TRP A 185 -5.34 -10.53 3.85
N LEU A 186 -6.65 -10.79 3.81
CA LEU A 186 -7.25 -12.08 4.15
C LEU A 186 -8.04 -12.63 2.97
N GLU A 187 -8.02 -13.95 2.81
CA GLU A 187 -8.87 -14.66 1.85
C GLU A 187 -10.32 -14.66 2.34
N VAL A 188 -11.25 -14.32 1.45
CA VAL A 188 -12.68 -14.26 1.77
C VAL A 188 -13.25 -15.67 1.64
N ALA A 189 -13.67 -16.25 2.77
CA ALA A 189 -14.25 -17.59 2.81
C ALA A 189 -15.41 -17.73 1.82
N GLY A 190 -15.44 -18.85 1.07
CA GLY A 190 -16.52 -19.18 0.14
C GLY A 190 -16.56 -18.40 -1.18
N LYS A 191 -15.65 -17.43 -1.42
CA LYS A 191 -15.60 -16.61 -2.64
C LYS A 191 -14.35 -16.85 -3.52
N GLY A 192 -13.78 -18.06 -3.48
CA GLY A 192 -12.60 -18.41 -4.27
C GLY A 192 -11.34 -17.63 -3.83
N ARG A 193 -10.46 -17.26 -4.78
CA ARG A 193 -9.21 -16.49 -4.53
C ARG A 193 -9.42 -15.00 -4.21
N GLN A 194 -10.64 -14.59 -3.88
CA GLN A 194 -10.92 -13.19 -3.55
C GLN A 194 -10.28 -12.84 -2.20
N ARG A 195 -9.57 -11.71 -2.15
CA ARG A 195 -8.94 -11.20 -0.93
C ARG A 195 -9.58 -9.87 -0.55
N SER A 196 -9.62 -9.60 0.74
CA SER A 196 -10.05 -8.31 1.30
C SER A 196 -8.96 -7.79 2.24
N PHE A 197 -8.77 -6.48 2.24
CA PHE A 197 -7.88 -5.81 3.17
C PHE A 197 -8.63 -5.50 4.46
N HIS A 198 -8.06 -5.84 5.61
CA HIS A 198 -8.60 -5.65 6.95
C HIS A 198 -7.62 -4.82 7.76
N TRP A 199 -8.13 -3.88 8.55
CA TRP A 199 -7.30 -3.07 9.44
C TRP A 199 -8.02 -2.77 10.76
N PRO A 200 -7.29 -2.85 11.88
CA PRO A 200 -7.79 -2.40 13.18
C PRO A 200 -7.63 -0.88 13.34
N ALA A 201 -8.48 -0.26 14.17
CA ALA A 201 -8.18 1.00 14.84
C ALA A 201 -8.02 0.78 16.34
N TRP A 202 -6.94 1.33 16.87
CA TRP A 202 -6.58 1.27 18.27
C TRP A 202 -6.50 2.70 18.83
N SER A 203 -6.59 2.84 20.15
CA SER A 203 -6.59 4.15 20.81
C SER A 203 -5.29 4.45 21.57
N GLN A 204 -4.46 3.44 21.80
CA GLN A 204 -3.22 3.59 22.54
C GLN A 204 -2.13 4.20 21.66
N PRO A 205 -1.25 5.05 22.21
CA PRO A 205 -0.04 5.42 21.50
C PRO A 205 0.85 4.18 21.38
N LEU A 206 1.08 3.73 20.15
CA LEU A 206 1.97 2.60 19.86
C LEU A 206 3.18 3.14 19.09
N ASP A 207 4.37 2.71 19.50
CA ASP A 207 5.55 2.86 18.67
C ASP A 207 5.51 1.88 17.49
N ARG A 208 6.54 1.92 16.63
CA ARG A 208 6.62 1.06 15.45
C ARG A 208 6.51 -0.43 15.81
N ASP A 209 7.19 -0.86 16.86
CA ASP A 209 7.23 -2.28 17.26
C ASP A 209 5.88 -2.71 17.84
N GLY A 210 5.21 -1.83 18.58
CA GLY A 210 3.85 -2.01 19.07
C GLY A 210 2.83 -2.11 17.94
N ILE A 211 2.94 -1.25 16.91
CA ILE A 211 2.10 -1.34 15.70
C ILE A 211 2.35 -2.67 14.98
N ASP A 212 3.62 -3.07 14.81
CA ASP A 212 3.97 -4.33 14.18
C ASP A 212 3.39 -5.53 14.93
N ALA A 213 3.53 -5.55 16.26
CA ALA A 213 2.99 -6.60 17.12
C ALA A 213 1.45 -6.63 17.08
N LEU A 214 0.80 -5.46 17.10
CA LEU A 214 -0.65 -5.36 17.00
C LEU A 214 -1.15 -5.92 15.68
N LEU A 215 -0.54 -5.53 14.55
CA LEU A 215 -0.96 -6.00 13.23
C LEU A 215 -0.65 -7.49 13.01
N ASP A 216 0.36 -8.06 13.66
CA ASP A 216 0.65 -9.50 13.62
C ASP A 216 -0.28 -10.32 14.51
N ALA A 217 -0.69 -9.76 15.66
CA ALA A 217 -1.64 -10.38 16.57
C ALA A 217 -3.11 -10.19 16.12
N TRP A 218 -3.36 -9.25 15.21
CA TRP A 218 -4.69 -8.92 14.71
C TRP A 218 -5.33 -10.11 14.00
N LYS A 219 -6.48 -10.53 14.53
CA LYS A 219 -7.33 -11.58 13.99
C LYS A 219 -8.77 -11.06 13.94
N PRO A 220 -9.23 -10.55 12.79
CA PRO A 220 -10.56 -9.93 12.70
C PRO A 220 -11.69 -10.91 13.02
N GLU A 221 -11.48 -12.21 12.85
CA GLU A 221 -12.45 -13.25 13.21
C GLU A 221 -12.53 -13.56 14.72
N GLN A 222 -11.62 -13.03 15.54
CA GLN A 222 -11.56 -13.24 16.99
C GLN A 222 -11.86 -11.96 17.78
N GLU A 223 -13.09 -11.43 17.65
CA GLU A 223 -13.54 -10.18 18.27
C GLU A 223 -13.23 -10.09 19.78
N ASN A 224 -13.35 -11.20 20.51
CA ASN A 224 -13.06 -11.27 21.95
C ASN A 224 -11.59 -10.92 22.31
N GLY A 225 -10.68 -10.95 21.34
CA GLY A 225 -9.28 -10.57 21.50
C GLY A 225 -9.01 -9.06 21.33
N TRP A 226 -9.93 -8.31 20.73
CA TRP A 226 -9.68 -6.93 20.31
C TRP A 226 -9.44 -5.99 21.48
N ALA A 227 -10.29 -6.07 22.51
CA ALA A 227 -10.17 -5.25 23.71
C ALA A 227 -8.83 -5.45 24.43
N ARG A 228 -8.26 -6.66 24.40
CA ARG A 228 -6.95 -6.96 25.00
C ARG A 228 -5.79 -6.33 24.23
N LEU A 229 -5.96 -6.16 22.92
CA LEU A 229 -5.01 -5.48 22.05
C LEU A 229 -5.25 -3.95 22.00
N GLY A 230 -6.27 -3.46 22.72
CA GLY A 230 -6.63 -2.05 22.68
C GLY A 230 -7.33 -1.60 21.39
N VAL A 231 -7.74 -2.56 20.56
CA VAL A 231 -8.49 -2.30 19.34
C VAL A 231 -9.94 -1.98 19.69
N HIS A 232 -10.44 -0.84 19.24
CA HIS A 232 -11.80 -0.36 19.50
C HIS A 232 -12.72 -0.47 18.27
N ALA A 233 -12.16 -0.74 17.10
CA ALA A 233 -12.90 -1.02 15.88
C ALA A 233 -12.01 -1.74 14.85
N GLY A 234 -12.63 -2.46 13.93
CA GLY A 234 -11.97 -3.03 12.76
C GLY A 234 -12.78 -2.72 11.51
N TRP A 235 -12.13 -2.69 10.37
CA TRP A 235 -12.78 -2.53 9.07
C TRP A 235 -12.20 -3.51 8.08
N HIS A 236 -12.97 -3.74 7.02
CA HIS A 236 -12.49 -4.43 5.85
C HIS A 236 -12.95 -3.76 4.56
N SER A 237 -12.12 -3.90 3.52
CA SER A 237 -12.43 -3.43 2.18
C SER A 237 -13.48 -4.34 1.54
N VAL A 238 -14.50 -3.75 0.96
CA VAL A 238 -15.52 -4.44 0.16
C VAL A 238 -15.59 -3.83 -1.23
N GLN A 239 -15.63 -4.68 -2.24
CA GLN A 239 -15.91 -4.25 -3.61
C GLN A 239 -17.43 -4.11 -3.77
N PHE A 240 -17.90 -2.89 -4.02
CA PHE A 240 -19.31 -2.63 -4.29
C PHE A 240 -19.64 -2.88 -5.77
N GLU A 241 -20.71 -3.63 -6.03
CA GLU A 241 -21.29 -3.76 -7.36
C GLU A 241 -22.05 -2.47 -7.72
N ARG A 242 -21.81 -1.92 -8.92
CA ARG A 242 -22.54 -0.71 -9.39
C ARG A 242 -24.02 -1.05 -9.54
N ARG A 243 -24.87 -0.29 -8.86
CA ARG A 243 -26.32 -0.52 -8.83
C ARG A 243 -27.07 0.15 -9.97
N SER A 244 -26.50 1.18 -10.60
CA SER A 244 -27.13 1.86 -11.75
C SER A 244 -26.13 2.64 -12.61
N SER A 245 -26.50 3.03 -13.84
CA SER A 245 -25.65 3.87 -14.70
C SER A 245 -25.29 5.24 -14.09
N ALA A 246 -26.11 5.78 -13.18
CA ALA A 246 -25.85 7.03 -12.46
C ALA A 246 -25.11 6.83 -11.13
N ASP A 247 -24.83 5.58 -10.73
CA ASP A 247 -24.14 5.25 -9.49
C ASP A 247 -22.64 5.58 -9.63
N SER A 248 -22.26 6.72 -9.06
CA SER A 248 -20.86 7.16 -8.94
C SER A 248 -20.10 6.41 -7.85
N THR A 249 -20.77 5.62 -7.00
CA THR A 249 -20.10 4.78 -6.01
C THR A 249 -19.50 3.57 -6.73
N ARG A 250 -18.24 3.71 -7.17
CA ARG A 250 -17.50 2.61 -7.79
C ARG A 250 -16.05 2.57 -7.34
N ALA A 251 -15.76 1.66 -6.40
CA ALA A 251 -15.16 0.37 -6.76
C ALA A 251 -14.70 -0.41 -5.52
N ILE A 252 -14.38 0.25 -4.41
CA ILE A 252 -14.03 -0.37 -3.12
C ILE A 252 -14.43 0.61 -2.03
N GLY A 253 -15.08 0.17 -0.96
CA GLY A 253 -15.26 0.98 0.26
C GLY A 253 -14.95 0.16 1.51
N ALA A 254 -15.18 0.74 2.68
CA ALA A 254 -14.89 0.11 3.97
C ALA A 254 -16.18 -0.23 4.71
N VAL A 255 -16.26 -1.44 5.27
CA VAL A 255 -17.32 -1.85 6.19
C VAL A 255 -16.69 -2.13 7.54
N ARG A 256 -17.34 -1.64 8.60
CA ARG A 256 -16.92 -1.93 9.98
C ARG A 256 -17.22 -3.40 10.29
N LEU A 257 -16.24 -4.08 10.85
CA LEU A 257 -16.36 -5.43 11.40
C LEU A 257 -17.15 -5.38 12.71
#